data_AF-A0A6C2DT30-F1
#
_entry.id   AF-A0A6C2DT30-F1
#
_cell.length_a   1.000
_cell.length_b   1.000
_cell.length_c   1.000
_cell.angle_alpha   90.00
_cell.angle_beta   90.00
_cell.angle_gamma   90.00
#
_symmetry.space_group_name_H-M   'P 1'
#
loop_
_entity.id
_entity.type
_entity.pdbx_description
1 polymer ?
#
loop_
_entity_poly.entity_id
_entity_poly.type
_entity_poly.pdbx_seq_one_letter_code
_entity_poly.pdbx_strand_id
1 'polypeptide(L)'
;MSNPNIILAGYLAGATDYIPIAEKLAKQNIAATVVPLKWWEWVPTVGGRSIAPILEKLDRTVNLELERSGASKVNIIAHSAGGWLSRIYLGDRPYYDKVWDARSKVAKLVCLGTPQRSLEPWSLRNLGFVNDNYPDAFYDDIEYICVAGKSVRGTKSSPQKWLAYSSYELTTGQGDAWGDGIIPLEAAYLKGATNIEIDGVYHSARSGKWYGSQEAIDIWSKYL
;
A
#
# COMPACT_ATOMS: atom_id res chain seq x y z
N MET A 1 24.74 -3.04 -5.31
CA MET A 1 23.70 -2.86 -6.33
C MET A 1 22.45 -2.36 -5.62
N SER A 2 21.71 -1.42 -6.20
CA SER A 2 20.43 -0.98 -5.63
C SER A 2 19.40 -2.10 -5.75
N ASN A 3 18.50 -2.20 -4.76
CA ASN A 3 17.40 -3.18 -4.82
C ASN A 3 16.41 -2.77 -5.93
N PRO A 4 15.90 -3.72 -6.75
CA PRO A 4 14.80 -3.45 -7.66
C PRO A 4 13.57 -2.96 -6.90
N ASN A 5 12.79 -2.06 -7.49
CA ASN A 5 11.57 -1.54 -6.88
C ASN A 5 10.33 -2.16 -7.55
N ILE A 6 9.38 -2.64 -6.74
CA ILE A 6 8.15 -3.30 -7.22
C ILE A 6 6.95 -2.47 -6.80
N ILE A 7 6.11 -2.05 -7.74
CA ILE A 7 4.89 -1.28 -7.44
C ILE A 7 3.69 -2.21 -7.39
N LEU A 8 3.03 -2.29 -6.23
CA LEU A 8 1.81 -3.04 -6.02
C LEU A 8 0.60 -2.11 -5.92
N ALA A 9 -0.36 -2.35 -6.80
CA ALA A 9 -1.61 -1.59 -6.88
C ALA A 9 -2.53 -1.81 -5.66
N GLY A 10 -3.36 -0.82 -5.39
CA GLY A 10 -4.48 -0.91 -4.45
C GLY A 10 -5.69 -1.68 -4.99
N TYR A 11 -6.65 -1.92 -4.11
CA TYR A 11 -7.86 -2.70 -4.39
C TYR A 11 -8.62 -2.18 -5.62
N LEU A 12 -9.08 -3.09 -6.49
CA LEU A 12 -9.79 -2.80 -7.75
C LEU A 12 -9.02 -1.95 -8.77
N ALA A 13 -7.72 -1.72 -8.59
CA ALA A 13 -6.89 -0.98 -9.55
C ALA A 13 -6.05 -1.93 -10.43
N GLY A 14 -5.70 -1.46 -11.63
CA GLY A 14 -4.86 -2.20 -12.58
C GLY A 14 -3.46 -1.60 -12.68
N ALA A 15 -2.53 -2.35 -13.30
CA ALA A 15 -1.15 -1.90 -13.49
C ALA A 15 -1.07 -0.57 -14.26
N THR A 16 -1.98 -0.37 -15.21
CA THR A 16 -2.07 0.84 -16.05
C THR A 16 -2.16 2.12 -15.23
N ASP A 17 -2.79 2.08 -14.06
CA ASP A 17 -2.96 3.25 -13.20
C ASP A 17 -1.63 3.65 -12.50
N TYR A 18 -0.65 2.73 -12.46
CA TYR A 18 0.62 2.90 -11.75
C TYR A 18 1.83 2.96 -12.69
N ILE A 19 1.70 2.61 -13.98
CA ILE A 19 2.76 2.80 -14.99
C ILE A 19 3.32 4.23 -14.96
N PRO A 20 2.50 5.30 -14.87
CA PRO A 20 3.03 6.66 -14.80
C PRO A 20 3.92 6.92 -13.57
N ILE A 21 3.77 6.16 -12.48
CA ILE A 21 4.67 6.26 -11.32
C ILE A 21 6.03 5.68 -11.66
N ALA A 22 6.08 4.50 -12.29
CA ALA A 22 7.32 3.88 -12.74
C ALA A 22 8.08 4.77 -13.74
N GLU A 23 7.37 5.40 -14.68
CA GLU A 23 7.96 6.33 -15.64
C GLU A 23 8.57 7.57 -14.97
N LYS A 24 7.93 8.11 -13.94
CA LYS A 24 8.44 9.26 -13.18
C LYS A 24 9.65 8.88 -12.33
N LEU A 25 9.64 7.71 -11.69
CA LEU A 25 10.79 7.17 -10.97
C LEU A 25 11.99 6.94 -11.92
N ALA A 26 11.73 6.44 -13.13
CA ALA A 26 12.78 6.23 -14.13
C ALA A 26 13.49 7.53 -14.51
N LYS A 27 12.76 8.67 -14.58
CA LYS A 27 13.36 10.00 -14.78
C LYS A 27 14.27 10.45 -13.62
N GLN A 28 14.14 9.83 -12.45
CA GLN A 28 15.01 10.01 -11.28
C GLN A 28 16.10 8.93 -11.19
N ASN A 29 16.30 8.12 -12.23
CA ASN A 29 17.19 6.96 -12.25
C ASN A 29 16.81 5.86 -11.24
N ILE A 30 15.53 5.78 -10.86
CA ILE A 30 14.97 4.75 -10.00
C ILE A 30 14.13 3.82 -10.86
N ALA A 31 14.65 2.62 -11.16
CA ALA A 31 13.90 1.62 -11.91
C ALA A 31 12.81 0.99 -11.02
N ALA A 32 11.59 0.89 -11.55
CA ALA A 32 10.47 0.25 -10.86
C ALA A 32 9.62 -0.60 -11.83
N THR A 33 9.27 -1.81 -11.41
CA THR A 33 8.39 -2.72 -12.14
C THR A 33 7.02 -2.73 -11.49
N VAL A 34 5.97 -2.42 -12.26
CA VAL A 34 4.58 -2.51 -11.78
C VAL A 34 4.12 -3.96 -11.87
N VAL A 35 3.56 -4.50 -10.79
CA VAL A 35 2.96 -5.85 -10.80
C VAL A 35 1.83 -5.86 -11.87
N PRO A 36 1.83 -6.81 -12.82
CA PRO A 36 0.94 -6.79 -13.98
C PRO A 36 -0.48 -7.25 -13.60
N LEU A 37 -1.17 -6.44 -12.81
CA LEU A 37 -2.54 -6.63 -12.37
C LEU A 37 -3.54 -6.04 -13.36
N LYS A 38 -4.64 -6.74 -13.56
CA LYS A 38 -5.85 -6.23 -14.20
C LYS A 38 -6.90 -6.00 -13.12
N TRP A 39 -7.72 -4.96 -13.26
CA TRP A 39 -8.71 -4.61 -12.23
C TRP A 39 -9.68 -5.76 -11.90
N TRP A 40 -10.02 -6.61 -12.88
CA TRP A 40 -10.94 -7.73 -12.68
C TRP A 40 -10.32 -8.91 -11.91
N GLU A 41 -9.00 -8.95 -11.75
CA GLU A 41 -8.33 -10.01 -10.98
C GLU A 41 -8.55 -9.84 -9.47
N TRP A 42 -9.09 -8.68 -9.05
CA TRP A 42 -9.57 -8.46 -7.70
C TRP A 42 -10.96 -9.07 -7.46
N VAL A 43 -11.75 -9.38 -8.49
CA VAL A 43 -13.13 -9.91 -8.34
C VAL A 43 -13.20 -11.17 -7.46
N PRO A 44 -12.28 -12.16 -7.59
CA PRO A 44 -12.26 -13.33 -6.71
C PRO A 44 -12.03 -13.01 -5.22
N THR A 45 -11.46 -11.85 -4.91
CA THR A 45 -11.11 -11.42 -3.54
C THR A 45 -12.26 -10.67 -2.84
N VAL A 46 -13.31 -10.31 -3.56
CA VAL A 46 -14.47 -9.53 -3.06
C VAL A 46 -15.15 -10.23 -1.89
N GLY A 47 -15.55 -9.42 -0.89
CA GLY A 47 -16.25 -9.89 0.30
C GLY A 47 -15.34 -10.49 1.37
N GLY A 48 -14.07 -10.06 1.42
CA GLY A 48 -13.10 -10.56 2.40
C GLY A 48 -12.62 -11.98 2.11
N ARG A 49 -12.68 -12.40 0.84
CA ARG A 49 -12.07 -13.65 0.37
C ARG A 49 -10.55 -13.52 0.35
N SER A 50 -9.88 -14.65 0.11
CA SER A 50 -8.42 -14.70 0.05
C SER A 50 -7.88 -13.74 -1.00
N ILE A 51 -6.82 -13.00 -0.66
CA ILE A 51 -6.05 -12.16 -1.58
C ILE A 51 -4.90 -12.91 -2.26
N ALA A 52 -4.80 -14.23 -2.05
CA ALA A 52 -3.73 -15.05 -2.59
C ALA A 52 -3.49 -14.87 -4.11
N PRO A 53 -4.52 -14.75 -4.98
CA PRO A 53 -4.29 -14.52 -6.41
C PRO A 53 -3.48 -13.26 -6.73
N ILE A 54 -3.61 -12.21 -5.91
CA ILE A 54 -2.85 -10.97 -6.06
C ILE A 54 -1.42 -11.17 -5.57
N LEU A 55 -1.25 -11.88 -4.46
CA LEU A 55 0.07 -12.22 -3.92
C LEU A 55 0.87 -13.16 -4.83
N GLU A 56 0.22 -14.07 -5.56
CA GLU A 56 0.90 -14.91 -6.55
C GLU A 56 1.53 -14.06 -7.66
N LYS A 57 0.85 -12.98 -8.07
CA LYS A 57 1.39 -12.06 -9.06
C LYS A 57 2.53 -11.24 -8.50
N LEU A 58 2.39 -10.74 -7.27
CA LEU A 58 3.49 -10.09 -6.57
C LEU A 58 4.71 -11.02 -6.50
N ASP A 59 4.53 -12.25 -6.05
CA ASP A 59 5.62 -13.22 -5.89
C ASP A 59 6.31 -13.53 -7.22
N ARG A 60 5.55 -13.77 -8.29
CA ARG A 60 6.11 -13.95 -9.64
C ARG A 60 6.94 -12.74 -10.08
N THR A 61 6.43 -11.53 -9.85
CA THR A 61 7.16 -10.29 -10.20
C THR A 61 8.43 -10.13 -9.37
N VAL A 62 8.39 -10.39 -8.06
CA VAL A 62 9.56 -10.33 -7.18
C VAL A 62 10.63 -11.31 -7.65
N ASN A 63 10.27 -12.59 -7.86
CA ASN A 63 11.24 -13.60 -8.28
C ASN A 63 11.86 -13.27 -9.65
N LEU A 64 11.05 -12.78 -10.61
CA LEU A 64 11.54 -12.38 -11.93
C LEU A 64 12.54 -11.21 -11.86
N GLU A 65 12.27 -10.20 -11.02
CA GLU A 65 13.16 -9.04 -10.89
C GLU A 65 14.44 -9.39 -10.13
N LEU A 66 14.38 -10.30 -9.16
CA LEU A 66 15.59 -10.83 -8.50
C LEU A 66 16.46 -11.61 -9.49
N GLU A 67 15.87 -12.48 -10.31
CA GLU A 67 16.57 -13.24 -11.34
C GLU A 67 17.24 -12.31 -12.37
N ARG A 68 16.51 -11.29 -12.85
CA ARG A 68 16.99 -10.33 -13.85
C ARG A 68 18.11 -9.42 -13.35
N SER A 69 18.01 -8.98 -12.10
CA SER A 69 18.95 -8.00 -11.52
C SER A 69 20.15 -8.64 -10.83
N GLY A 70 20.05 -9.91 -10.43
CA GLY A 70 21.03 -10.56 -9.55
C GLY A 70 21.03 -10.02 -8.12
N ALA A 71 20.05 -9.18 -7.75
CA ALA A 71 19.90 -8.69 -6.39
C ALA A 71 19.38 -9.80 -5.46
N SER A 72 19.67 -9.70 -4.17
CA SER A 72 19.14 -10.62 -3.15
C SER A 72 17.79 -10.17 -2.59
N LYS A 73 17.47 -8.88 -2.67
CA LYS A 73 16.24 -8.29 -2.13
C LYS A 73 15.64 -7.25 -3.08
N VAL A 74 14.34 -7.01 -2.95
CA VAL A 74 13.59 -5.93 -3.60
C VAL A 74 13.06 -4.92 -2.58
N ASN A 75 12.69 -3.74 -3.06
CA ASN A 75 11.83 -2.80 -2.36
C ASN A 75 10.39 -2.93 -2.89
N ILE A 76 9.38 -2.90 -2.02
CA ILE A 76 7.98 -2.90 -2.43
C ILE A 76 7.39 -1.51 -2.16
N ILE A 77 6.79 -0.91 -3.19
CA ILE A 77 6.02 0.33 -3.14
C ILE A 77 4.55 -0.05 -3.30
N ALA A 78 3.79 0.03 -2.24
CA ALA A 78 2.45 -0.51 -2.19
C ALA A 78 1.42 0.59 -1.88
N HIS A 79 0.40 0.70 -2.73
CA HIS A 79 -0.65 1.70 -2.56
C HIS A 79 -1.91 1.12 -1.94
N SER A 80 -2.54 1.87 -1.02
CA SER A 80 -3.82 1.51 -0.41
C SER A 80 -3.77 0.08 0.11
N ALA A 81 -4.70 -0.80 -0.30
CA ALA A 81 -4.72 -2.19 0.12
C ALA A 81 -3.42 -2.96 -0.11
N GLY A 82 -2.65 -2.60 -1.16
CA GLY A 82 -1.39 -3.24 -1.48
C GLY A 82 -0.45 -3.33 -0.27
N GLY A 83 -0.42 -2.32 0.60
CA GLY A 83 0.53 -2.31 1.73
C GLY A 83 0.26 -3.40 2.76
N TRP A 84 -1.01 -3.63 3.13
CA TRP A 84 -1.33 -4.73 4.04
C TRP A 84 -1.30 -6.10 3.34
N LEU A 85 -1.54 -6.17 2.03
CA LEU A 85 -1.25 -7.39 1.25
C LEU A 85 0.23 -7.74 1.34
N SER A 86 1.12 -6.76 1.18
CA SER A 86 2.56 -6.97 1.29
C SER A 86 2.98 -7.43 2.68
N ARG A 87 2.30 -7.02 3.75
CA ARG A 87 2.54 -7.57 5.11
C ARG A 87 2.21 -9.07 5.19
N ILE A 88 1.16 -9.54 4.50
CA ILE A 88 0.87 -10.98 4.35
C ILE A 88 1.97 -11.68 3.55
N TYR A 89 2.45 -11.06 2.47
CA TYR A 89 3.53 -11.60 1.63
C TYR A 89 4.83 -11.82 2.39
N LEU A 90 5.21 -10.89 3.26
CA LEU A 90 6.38 -11.02 4.14
C LEU A 90 6.22 -12.16 5.15
N GLY A 91 4.99 -12.47 5.51
CA GLY A 91 4.63 -13.27 6.68
C GLY A 91 5.00 -14.75 6.63
N ASP A 92 5.45 -15.24 7.77
CA ASP A 92 5.82 -16.64 8.05
C ASP A 92 4.66 -17.48 8.62
N ARG A 93 3.49 -16.87 8.87
CA ARG A 93 2.30 -17.58 9.36
C ARG A 93 1.36 -17.98 8.21
N PRO A 94 0.65 -19.12 8.32
CA PRO A 94 -0.28 -19.57 7.29
C PRO A 94 -1.39 -18.55 7.03
N TYR A 95 -1.44 -18.02 5.81
CA TYR A 95 -2.56 -17.24 5.30
C TYR A 95 -3.43 -18.18 4.46
N TYR A 96 -4.55 -18.62 5.03
CA TYR A 96 -5.32 -19.76 4.54
C TYR A 96 -4.44 -21.02 4.49
N ASP A 97 -4.21 -21.57 3.31
CA ASP A 97 -3.49 -22.82 3.03
C ASP A 97 -2.02 -22.59 2.64
N LYS A 98 -1.55 -21.34 2.63
CA LYS A 98 -0.21 -20.99 2.16
C LYS A 98 0.54 -20.12 3.16
N VAL A 99 1.82 -20.45 3.37
CA VAL A 99 2.81 -19.56 3.99
C VAL A 99 3.59 -18.88 2.86
N TRP A 100 3.73 -17.55 2.90
CA TRP A 100 4.44 -16.81 1.85
C TRP A 100 5.93 -16.69 2.12
N ASP A 101 6.31 -16.40 3.38
CA ASP A 101 7.69 -16.36 3.88
C ASP A 101 8.67 -15.60 2.96
N ALA A 102 8.20 -14.50 2.37
CA ALA A 102 8.98 -13.75 1.40
C ALA A 102 9.87 -12.67 2.05
N ARG A 103 9.91 -12.59 3.39
CA ARG A 103 10.73 -11.64 4.15
C ARG A 103 12.19 -11.60 3.69
N SER A 104 12.79 -12.77 3.44
CA SER A 104 14.18 -12.88 2.98
C SER A 104 14.47 -12.18 1.63
N LYS A 105 13.42 -11.94 0.83
CA LYS A 105 13.47 -11.33 -0.51
C LYS A 105 13.14 -9.83 -0.51
N VAL A 106 12.77 -9.25 0.63
CA VAL A 106 12.33 -7.85 0.71
C VAL A 106 13.23 -7.08 1.68
N ALA A 107 13.60 -5.87 1.28
CA ALA A 107 14.36 -4.94 2.12
C ALA A 107 13.47 -3.84 2.70
N LYS A 108 12.60 -3.27 1.86
CA LYS A 108 11.75 -2.13 2.23
C LYS A 108 10.30 -2.35 1.83
N LEU A 109 9.38 -1.86 2.65
CA LEU A 109 7.96 -1.74 2.35
C LEU A 109 7.53 -0.27 2.49
N VAL A 110 7.31 0.40 1.36
CA VAL A 110 6.76 1.75 1.27
C VAL A 110 5.25 1.66 1.09
N CYS A 111 4.49 2.03 2.11
CA CYS A 111 3.04 2.11 2.10
C CYS A 111 2.57 3.52 1.72
N LEU A 112 1.80 3.65 0.64
CA LEU A 112 1.23 4.90 0.16
C LEU A 112 -0.28 4.90 0.46
N GLY A 113 -0.71 5.67 1.46
CA GLY A 113 -2.12 5.75 1.85
C GLY A 113 -2.72 4.39 2.23
N THR A 114 -1.93 3.47 2.78
CA THR A 114 -2.41 2.14 3.17
C THR A 114 -3.20 2.21 4.47
N PRO A 115 -4.45 1.70 4.53
CA PRO A 115 -5.09 1.46 5.82
C PRO A 115 -4.38 0.32 6.55
N GLN A 116 -3.59 0.62 7.57
CA GLN A 116 -2.93 -0.35 8.44
C GLN A 116 -3.93 -1.03 9.39
N ARG A 117 -5.08 -0.39 9.61
CA ARG A 117 -6.24 -0.90 10.36
C ARG A 117 -7.52 -0.42 9.69
N SER A 118 -8.60 -1.19 9.82
CA SER A 118 -9.92 -0.83 9.32
C SER A 118 -11.01 -1.51 10.14
N LEU A 119 -12.16 -0.85 10.34
CA LEU A 119 -13.37 -1.45 10.90
C LEU A 119 -14.35 -1.91 9.80
N GLU A 120 -13.98 -1.76 8.52
CA GLU A 120 -14.84 -2.11 7.39
C GLU A 120 -15.09 -3.62 7.30
N PRO A 121 -16.36 -4.09 7.25
CA PRO A 121 -16.70 -5.51 7.30
C PRO A 121 -15.97 -6.41 6.29
N TRP A 122 -15.72 -5.91 5.08
CA TRP A 122 -15.10 -6.67 4.01
C TRP A 122 -13.58 -6.77 4.12
N SER A 123 -12.92 -5.83 4.80
CA SER A 123 -11.46 -5.86 5.00
C SER A 123 -11.08 -6.44 6.36
N LEU A 124 -11.99 -6.42 7.34
CA LEU A 124 -11.82 -6.91 8.72
C LEU A 124 -11.15 -8.28 8.80
N ARG A 125 -11.54 -9.26 7.96
CA ARG A 125 -10.94 -10.60 8.03
C ARG A 125 -9.45 -10.60 7.67
N ASN A 126 -9.09 -9.97 6.56
CA ASN A 126 -7.72 -9.97 6.05
C ASN A 126 -6.83 -9.02 6.85
N LEU A 127 -7.31 -7.81 7.14
CA LEU A 127 -6.59 -6.85 7.99
C LEU A 127 -6.51 -7.32 9.44
N GLY A 128 -7.53 -8.00 9.96
CA GLY A 128 -7.49 -8.65 11.26
C GLY A 128 -6.40 -9.72 11.30
N PHE A 129 -6.36 -10.62 10.31
CA PHE A 129 -5.24 -11.56 10.16
C PHE A 129 -3.90 -10.85 10.15
N VAL A 130 -3.75 -9.74 9.41
CA VAL A 130 -2.49 -8.98 9.37
C VAL A 130 -2.13 -8.38 10.72
N ASN A 131 -3.08 -7.83 11.47
CA ASN A 131 -2.80 -7.13 12.72
C ASN A 131 -2.60 -8.07 13.91
N ASP A 132 -3.29 -9.22 13.95
CA ASP A 132 -3.03 -10.30 14.91
C ASP A 132 -1.71 -11.05 14.54
N ASN A 133 -1.50 -11.13 13.23
CA ASN A 133 -0.37 -11.60 12.45
C ASN A 133 0.99 -10.98 12.76
N TYR A 134 1.03 -9.70 12.48
CA TYR A 134 2.23 -8.96 12.17
C TYR A 134 2.01 -7.53 12.64
N PRO A 135 1.67 -7.31 13.93
CA PRO A 135 1.33 -5.99 14.44
C PRO A 135 2.47 -5.01 14.19
N ASP A 136 2.11 -3.75 13.95
CA ASP A 136 3.08 -2.66 13.80
C ASP A 136 4.13 -2.96 12.68
N ALA A 137 5.27 -2.28 12.71
CA ALA A 137 6.44 -2.63 11.92
C ALA A 137 7.06 -3.92 12.47
N PHE A 138 6.44 -5.04 12.14
CA PHE A 138 6.65 -6.31 12.84
C PHE A 138 8.06 -6.91 12.71
N TYR A 139 8.68 -6.80 11.53
CA TYR A 139 10.00 -7.38 11.26
C TYR A 139 11.10 -6.32 11.34
N ASP A 140 12.01 -6.46 12.29
CA ASP A 140 13.10 -5.48 12.53
C ASP A 140 14.10 -5.33 11.37
N ASP A 141 14.17 -6.31 10.47
CA ASP A 141 15.05 -6.31 9.28
C ASP A 141 14.34 -5.82 8.01
N ILE A 142 13.10 -5.36 8.11
CA ILE A 142 12.35 -4.71 7.04
C ILE A 142 12.20 -3.23 7.38
N GLU A 143 12.62 -2.35 6.47
CA GLU A 143 12.36 -0.92 6.62
C GLU A 143 10.92 -0.62 6.18
N TYR A 144 10.07 -0.25 7.14
CA TYR A 144 8.69 0.19 6.87
C TYR A 144 8.65 1.71 6.74
N ILE A 145 8.10 2.19 5.63
CA ILE A 145 7.86 3.62 5.37
C ILE A 145 6.38 3.81 5.09
N CYS A 146 5.67 4.55 5.93
CA CYS A 146 4.24 4.79 5.79
C CYS A 146 3.99 6.26 5.45
N VAL A 147 3.46 6.51 4.26
CA VAL A 147 3.18 7.83 3.72
C VAL A 147 1.68 8.10 3.76
N ALA A 148 1.28 9.13 4.50
CA ALA A 148 -0.10 9.54 4.67
C ALA A 148 -0.34 10.90 4.01
N GLY A 149 -1.35 10.97 3.15
CA GLY A 149 -1.82 12.21 2.55
C GLY A 149 -2.76 12.98 3.47
N LYS A 150 -2.60 14.30 3.54
CA LYS A 150 -3.46 15.20 4.32
C LYS A 150 -4.11 16.25 3.42
N SER A 151 -5.30 15.94 2.93
CA SER A 151 -6.05 16.80 2.01
C SER A 151 -7.42 17.17 2.49
N VAL A 152 -8.12 16.23 3.13
CA VAL A 152 -9.55 16.38 3.44
C VAL A 152 -9.77 16.11 4.92
N ARG A 153 -10.32 17.11 5.62
CA ARG A 153 -10.92 16.91 6.93
C ARG A 153 -12.35 16.39 6.73
N GLY A 154 -12.61 15.19 7.23
CA GLY A 154 -13.93 14.58 7.22
C GLY A 154 -14.89 15.42 8.05
N THR A 155 -15.89 16.01 7.42
CA THR A 155 -16.94 16.79 8.12
C THR A 155 -18.22 16.73 7.30
N LYS A 156 -19.37 16.98 7.91
CA LYS A 156 -20.67 16.92 7.23
C LYS A 156 -21.03 18.23 6.49
N SER A 157 -20.05 19.03 6.08
CA SER A 157 -20.26 20.38 5.53
C SER A 157 -20.35 20.47 4.00
N SER A 158 -19.90 19.44 3.27
CA SER A 158 -20.00 19.34 1.81
C SER A 158 -19.99 17.87 1.37
N PRO A 159 -20.47 17.53 0.16
CA PRO A 159 -20.50 16.14 -0.30
C PRO A 159 -19.13 15.43 -0.24
N GLN A 160 -18.05 16.11 -0.66
CA GLN A 160 -16.70 15.55 -0.60
C GLN A 160 -16.25 15.29 0.83
N LYS A 161 -16.48 16.24 1.75
CA LYS A 161 -16.09 16.11 3.15
C LYS A 161 -16.95 15.08 3.87
N TRP A 162 -18.20 14.90 3.46
CA TRP A 162 -19.10 13.87 3.98
C TRP A 162 -18.67 12.48 3.55
N LEU A 163 -18.26 12.29 2.29
CA LEU A 163 -17.70 11.02 1.82
C LEU A 163 -16.43 10.65 2.61
N ALA A 164 -15.54 11.61 2.82
CA ALA A 164 -14.36 11.42 3.66
C ALA A 164 -14.74 11.07 5.10
N TYR A 165 -15.67 11.82 5.71
CA TYR A 165 -16.17 11.53 7.07
C TYR A 165 -16.67 10.08 7.19
N SER A 166 -17.53 9.65 6.26
CA SER A 166 -18.10 8.30 6.26
C SER A 166 -17.02 7.23 6.09
N SER A 167 -16.04 7.47 5.20
CA SER A 167 -14.91 6.55 4.99
C SER A 167 -14.03 6.43 6.24
N TYR A 168 -13.75 7.57 6.91
CA TYR A 168 -12.92 7.59 8.11
C TYR A 168 -13.61 6.94 9.31
N GLU A 169 -14.92 7.14 9.46
CA GLU A 169 -15.77 6.49 10.46
C GLU A 169 -15.79 4.97 10.24
N LEU A 170 -15.91 4.49 9.00
CA LEU A 170 -15.79 3.07 8.67
C LEU A 170 -14.38 2.51 8.90
N THR A 171 -13.33 3.33 8.78
CA THR A 171 -11.95 2.86 8.95
C THR A 171 -11.53 2.83 10.43
N THR A 172 -11.92 3.83 11.22
CA THR A 172 -11.38 4.05 12.57
C THR A 172 -12.44 4.29 13.65
N GLY A 173 -13.72 4.38 13.29
CA GLY A 173 -14.80 4.76 14.20
C GLY A 173 -14.91 6.27 14.41
N GLN A 174 -14.00 7.07 13.86
CA GLN A 174 -13.98 8.53 13.98
C GLN A 174 -14.00 9.22 12.62
N GLY A 175 -15.11 9.89 12.30
CA GLY A 175 -15.30 10.56 11.02
C GLY A 175 -14.69 11.97 10.94
N ASP A 176 -14.67 12.73 12.05
CA ASP A 176 -14.00 14.05 12.10
C ASP A 176 -12.50 13.86 12.34
N ALA A 177 -11.82 13.55 11.24
CA ALA A 177 -10.37 13.34 11.17
C ALA A 177 -9.81 13.95 9.88
N TRP A 178 -8.50 14.15 9.85
CA TRP A 178 -7.77 14.47 8.61
C TRP A 178 -7.33 13.18 7.91
N GLY A 179 -7.23 13.25 6.58
CA GLY A 179 -6.74 12.15 5.75
C GLY A 179 -6.69 12.53 4.27
N ASP A 180 -6.52 11.52 3.42
CA ASP A 180 -6.35 11.67 1.97
C ASP A 180 -7.68 11.68 1.19
N GLY A 181 -8.80 11.75 1.91
CA GLY A 181 -10.16 11.66 1.39
C GLY A 181 -10.78 10.27 1.47
N ILE A 182 -9.97 9.22 1.73
CA ILE A 182 -10.43 7.84 1.89
C ILE A 182 -9.88 7.24 3.18
N ILE A 183 -8.59 7.39 3.44
CA ILE A 183 -7.89 6.84 4.62
C ILE A 183 -7.54 7.98 5.58
N PRO A 184 -7.97 7.91 6.85
CA PRO A 184 -7.58 8.89 7.86
C PRO A 184 -6.11 8.68 8.26
N LEU A 185 -5.42 9.77 8.62
CA LEU A 185 -3.98 9.76 8.94
C LEU A 185 -3.60 8.69 9.96
N GLU A 186 -4.37 8.57 11.04
CA GLU A 186 -4.11 7.60 12.11
C GLU A 186 -4.15 6.14 11.63
N ALA A 187 -4.97 5.85 10.61
CA ALA A 187 -5.00 4.52 10.00
C ALA A 187 -3.88 4.29 8.99
N ALA A 188 -3.24 5.34 8.49
CA ALA A 188 -2.15 5.24 7.52
C ALA A 188 -0.78 4.98 8.17
N TYR A 189 -0.66 5.23 9.47
CA TYR A 189 0.59 5.04 10.21
C TYR A 189 0.73 3.66 10.81
N LEU A 190 1.98 3.26 10.97
CA LEU A 190 2.37 2.00 11.59
C LEU A 190 3.41 2.31 12.68
N LYS A 191 3.20 1.84 13.91
CA LYS A 191 4.17 2.06 14.98
C LYS A 191 5.49 1.37 14.61
N GLY A 192 6.62 2.00 14.92
CA GLY A 192 7.94 1.49 14.54
C GLY A 192 8.34 1.74 13.07
N ALA A 193 7.43 2.20 12.22
CA ALA A 193 7.76 2.62 10.86
C ALA A 193 8.25 4.08 10.81
N THR A 194 8.93 4.42 9.71
CA THR A 194 9.11 5.82 9.32
C THR A 194 7.78 6.36 8.79
N ASN A 195 7.10 7.18 9.59
CA ASN A 195 5.80 7.75 9.26
C ASN A 195 5.94 9.17 8.70
N ILE A 196 5.35 9.42 7.52
CA ILE A 196 5.50 10.66 6.76
C ILE A 196 4.11 11.21 6.44
N GLU A 197 3.90 12.49 6.68
CA GLU A 197 2.71 13.23 6.25
C GLU A 197 3.04 14.06 5.01
N ILE A 198 2.16 14.08 4.01
CA ILE A 198 2.28 14.98 2.86
C ILE A 198 1.00 15.80 2.68
N ASP A 199 1.13 17.12 2.81
CA ASP A 199 0.03 18.06 2.65
C ASP A 199 -0.52 18.11 1.22
N GLY A 200 -1.84 18.12 1.11
CA GLY A 200 -2.57 18.23 -0.15
C GLY A 200 -2.48 16.99 -1.06
N VAL A 201 -2.05 15.84 -0.53
CA VAL A 201 -2.05 14.55 -1.25
C VAL A 201 -3.33 13.78 -0.95
N TYR A 202 -4.08 13.50 -2.02
CA TYR A 202 -5.30 12.69 -2.02
C TYR A 202 -5.02 11.21 -2.30
N HIS A 203 -6.02 10.37 -2.01
CA HIS A 203 -5.92 8.92 -2.20
C HIS A 203 -5.73 8.50 -3.67
N SER A 204 -6.30 9.24 -4.62
CA SER A 204 -6.25 8.87 -6.04
C SER A 204 -6.12 10.07 -6.95
N ALA A 205 -5.59 9.84 -8.16
CA ALA A 205 -5.42 10.86 -9.19
C ALA A 205 -6.72 11.58 -9.57
N ARG A 206 -7.88 10.91 -9.41
CA ARG A 206 -9.20 11.48 -9.73
C ARG A 206 -9.59 12.62 -8.79
N SER A 207 -8.96 12.71 -7.62
CA SER A 207 -9.25 13.70 -6.58
C SER A 207 -8.27 14.88 -6.58
N GLY A 208 -7.21 14.83 -7.39
CA GLY A 208 -6.19 15.87 -7.49
C GLY A 208 -4.77 15.32 -7.35
N LYS A 209 -3.88 16.12 -6.74
CA LYS A 209 -2.52 15.69 -6.39
C LYS A 209 -2.60 14.46 -5.50
N TRP A 210 -1.93 13.37 -5.88
CA TRP A 210 -2.01 12.08 -5.19
C TRP A 210 -0.62 11.46 -5.01
N TYR A 211 -0.50 10.29 -4.40
CA TYR A 211 0.80 9.67 -4.12
C TYR A 211 1.67 9.44 -5.38
N GLY A 212 1.05 9.31 -6.56
CA GLY A 212 1.74 9.22 -7.86
C GLY A 212 1.99 10.56 -8.56
N SER A 213 1.66 11.70 -7.95
CA SER A 213 2.04 13.04 -8.44
C SER A 213 3.53 13.30 -8.22
N GLN A 214 4.17 14.08 -9.10
CA GLN A 214 5.63 14.26 -9.06
C GLN A 214 6.08 14.83 -7.71
N GLU A 215 5.36 15.80 -7.18
CA GLU A 215 5.65 16.45 -5.90
C GLU A 215 5.56 15.49 -4.71
N ALA A 216 4.68 14.48 -4.78
CA ALA A 216 4.60 13.44 -3.77
C ALA A 216 5.75 12.44 -3.96
N ILE A 217 6.02 12.01 -5.20
CA ILE A 217 7.12 11.12 -5.55
C ILE A 217 8.46 11.69 -5.06
N ASP A 218 8.73 12.96 -5.31
CA ASP A 218 9.95 13.65 -4.87
C ASP A 218 10.19 13.61 -3.35
N ILE A 219 9.13 13.37 -2.56
CA ILE A 219 9.22 13.25 -1.10
C ILE A 219 9.47 11.79 -0.71
N TRP A 220 8.62 10.86 -1.13
CA TRP A 220 8.69 9.48 -0.65
C TRP A 220 9.74 8.65 -1.38
N SER A 221 10.15 9.00 -2.61
CA SER A 221 11.18 8.25 -3.34
C SER A 221 12.59 8.40 -2.73
N LYS A 222 12.80 9.39 -1.87
CA LYS A 222 14.03 9.58 -1.08
C LYS A 222 14.35 8.40 -0.15
N TYR A 223 13.36 7.55 0.12
CA TYR A 223 13.50 6.38 0.98
C TYR A 223 13.80 5.09 0.20
N LEU A 224 13.90 5.14 -1.13
CA LEU A 224 14.21 3.98 -1.97
C LEU A 224 15.70 3.68 -2.05
#